data_AF-C8WKJ5-F1
#
_entry.id   AF-C8WKJ5-F1
#
_cell.length_a   1.000
_cell.length_b   1.000
_cell.length_c   1.000
_cell.angle_alpha   90.00
_cell.angle_beta   90.00
_cell.angle_gamma   90.00
#
_symmetry.space_group_name_H-M   'P 1'
#
loop_
_entity.id
_entity.type
_entity.pdbx_description
1 polymer ?
#
loop_
_entity_poly.entity_id
_entity_poly.type
_entity_poly.pdbx_seq_one_letter_code
_entity_poly.pdbx_strand_id
1 'polypeptide(L)'
;MAQAQDSERAAAVLLDRASFRYVDESERGLEAEAGSAAPASGSRVDDVSLSVAPGRCLVLCGRSGDGKSTVLRLVDGLAGTFFPGDLTGVVEVCGADVRRLAPRERTERLGVVMQDPRSQFFMGTVGDEIAFSAENLGVDPAETVRRVHAAAETCGVEGLLGEKLSELSSGQKQRVALAAAIACGPAVLVLDEPTSNLDAQGSEALVRILAELKRRGTAVVVSEHRLHQLLPVADAYVCLRAGRVVERWSADAFARLGLEDAAAYGLRHPDMAAPAPGVGGVAPAASGWRVEGLTYRYPSTKRGIRDFDAAFACGAVTVIEGPNGAGKTTLAKVLCGATREQAGRVTFDGRPVPRRERRRRSYFVMQDADYQLYAGSVADEVVLGRRVDEALKARAWEALEAFDLVDLADRHPASLSGGQKQRVTLAAAYCSDADLIVLDEPTSGLDGRGVREVSAWCRTLAAGGKAVAIITHDNLLAALAGDAVVELKG
;
A
#
# COMPACT_ATOMS: atom_id res chain seq x y z
N MET A 1 -20.09 46.72 -10.86
CA MET A 1 -20.82 45.80 -9.96
C MET A 1 -21.69 44.82 -10.77
N ALA A 2 -21.09 44.07 -11.70
CA ALA A 2 -21.79 43.04 -12.47
C ALA A 2 -20.83 41.89 -12.87
N GLN A 3 -19.89 41.53 -11.96
CA GLN A 3 -18.89 40.48 -12.18
C GLN A 3 -18.64 39.63 -10.91
N ALA A 4 -19.58 39.60 -9.97
CA ALA A 4 -19.42 38.86 -8.70
C ALA A 4 -20.51 37.81 -8.44
N GLN A 5 -21.31 37.42 -9.45
CA GLN A 5 -22.47 36.56 -9.24
C GLN A 5 -22.69 35.47 -10.31
N ASP A 6 -21.64 34.99 -10.98
CA ASP A 6 -21.78 33.83 -11.87
C ASP A 6 -20.75 32.73 -11.56
N SER A 7 -21.29 31.63 -11.00
CA SER A 7 -20.72 30.28 -10.86
C SER A 7 -19.81 29.93 -9.67
N GLU A 8 -20.29 30.12 -8.43
CA GLU A 8 -20.01 29.13 -7.38
C GLU A 8 -20.67 27.80 -7.80
N ARG A 9 -19.94 26.91 -8.49
CA ARG A 9 -20.34 25.50 -8.53
C ARG A 9 -20.31 25.00 -7.08
N ALA A 10 -21.48 24.69 -6.52
CA ALA A 10 -21.57 24.05 -5.21
C ALA A 10 -20.55 22.91 -5.13
N ALA A 11 -19.73 22.90 -4.08
CA ALA A 11 -18.68 21.90 -3.94
C ALA A 11 -19.32 20.50 -3.91
N ALA A 12 -18.71 19.55 -4.62
CA ALA A 12 -19.12 18.15 -4.57
C ALA A 12 -18.76 17.52 -3.23
N VAL A 13 -17.66 17.98 -2.61
CA VAL A 13 -17.25 17.65 -1.25
C VAL A 13 -16.90 18.94 -0.51
N LEU A 14 -17.41 19.11 0.71
CA LEU A 14 -17.08 20.21 1.60
C LEU A 14 -16.83 19.69 3.01
N LEU A 15 -15.65 19.97 3.55
CA LEU A 15 -15.37 19.91 4.98
C LEU A 15 -15.15 21.35 5.44
N ASP A 16 -15.92 21.80 6.42
CA ASP A 16 -15.73 23.10 7.09
C ASP A 16 -15.49 22.87 8.57
N ARG A 17 -14.25 23.16 9.00
CA ARG A 17 -13.76 23.00 10.38
C ARG A 17 -14.10 21.64 10.98
N ALA A 18 -14.03 20.60 10.15
CA ALA A 18 -14.39 19.24 10.53
C ALA A 18 -13.34 18.67 11.49
N SER A 19 -13.78 18.19 12.65
CA SER A 19 -12.91 17.53 13.63
C SER A 19 -13.53 16.22 14.06
N PHE A 20 -12.75 15.14 14.04
CA PHE A 20 -13.21 13.81 14.39
C PHE A 20 -12.21 13.10 15.29
N ARG A 21 -12.72 12.42 16.31
CA ARG A 21 -11.97 11.54 17.20
C ARG A 21 -12.69 10.22 17.31
N TYR A 22 -12.01 9.11 17.02
CA TYR A 22 -12.57 7.78 17.28
C TYR A 22 -12.78 7.57 18.78
N VAL A 23 -13.89 6.93 19.16
CA VAL A 23 -14.05 6.42 20.53
C VAL A 23 -13.28 5.10 20.63
N ASP A 24 -12.42 4.95 21.63
CA ASP A 24 -11.72 3.70 21.87
C ASP A 24 -12.70 2.69 22.52
N GLU A 25 -12.84 1.49 21.95
CA GLU A 25 -13.72 0.46 22.54
C GLU A 25 -13.25 0.03 23.94
N SER A 26 -11.96 0.24 24.26
CA SER A 26 -11.42 -0.01 25.60
C SER A 26 -11.93 0.97 26.67
N GLU A 27 -12.42 2.15 26.29
CA GLU A 27 -12.98 3.15 27.21
C GLU A 27 -14.42 2.81 27.64
N ARG A 28 -15.16 1.98 26.88
CA ARG A 28 -16.53 1.54 27.24
C ARG A 28 -16.60 0.67 28.50
N GLY A 29 -15.47 0.14 28.96
CA GLY A 29 -15.39 -0.71 30.16
C GLY A 29 -14.95 -0.01 31.45
N LEU A 30 -14.51 1.26 31.37
CA LEU A 30 -13.83 1.96 32.47
C LEU A 30 -14.39 3.38 32.67
N GLU A 31 -15.72 3.53 32.69
CA GLU A 31 -16.33 4.68 33.37
C GLU A 31 -16.55 4.35 34.86
N ALA A 32 -15.46 4.24 35.60
CA ALA A 32 -15.37 4.57 37.02
C ALA A 32 -13.90 4.68 37.40
N GLU A 33 -13.52 5.86 37.90
CA GLU A 33 -12.26 6.21 38.57
C GLU A 33 -11.15 6.89 37.74
N ALA A 34 -11.11 8.21 37.94
CA ALA A 34 -9.93 9.07 38.12
C ALA A 34 -8.93 9.28 36.96
N GLY A 35 -9.13 10.41 36.25
CA GLY A 35 -8.18 11.53 36.28
C GLY A 35 -6.69 11.24 36.04
N SER A 36 -6.33 10.90 34.80
CA SER A 36 -4.98 11.11 34.27
C SER A 36 -5.07 11.27 32.76
N ALA A 37 -4.80 12.48 32.27
CA ALA A 37 -4.76 12.79 30.84
C ALA A 37 -3.49 12.20 30.20
N ALA A 38 -3.50 10.90 29.92
CA ALA A 38 -2.64 10.35 28.89
C ALA A 38 -3.14 10.85 27.52
N PRO A 39 -2.27 11.20 26.57
CA PRO A 39 -2.72 11.57 25.23
C PRO A 39 -3.39 10.35 24.59
N ALA A 40 -4.70 10.44 24.37
CA ALA A 40 -5.48 9.42 23.70
C ALA A 40 -4.81 9.06 22.36
N SER A 41 -4.40 7.79 22.21
CA SER A 41 -3.70 7.26 21.04
C SER A 41 -4.62 6.99 19.85
N GLY A 42 -5.80 7.60 19.79
CA GLY A 42 -6.74 7.48 18.69
C GLY A 42 -6.35 8.35 17.50
N SER A 43 -6.46 7.81 16.28
CA SER A 43 -6.41 8.62 15.06
C SER A 43 -7.41 9.78 15.18
N ARG A 44 -7.00 11.00 14.86
CA ARG A 44 -7.84 12.18 14.95
C ARG A 44 -7.60 13.10 13.78
N VAL A 45 -8.64 13.84 13.42
CA VAL A 45 -8.53 15.02 12.57
C VAL A 45 -9.12 16.20 13.31
N ASP A 46 -8.53 17.38 13.12
CA ASP A 46 -8.79 18.54 13.96
C ASP A 46 -8.77 19.80 13.09
N ASP A 47 -9.91 20.47 13.03
CA ASP A 47 -10.15 21.70 12.27
C ASP A 47 -9.77 21.59 10.77
N VAL A 48 -10.16 20.48 10.14
CA VAL A 48 -9.91 20.25 8.72
C VAL A 48 -10.95 20.97 7.87
N SER A 49 -10.46 21.91 7.06
CA SER A 49 -11.28 22.59 6.05
C SER A 49 -10.74 22.30 4.65
N LEU A 50 -11.57 21.76 3.76
CA LEU A 50 -11.24 21.51 2.36
C LEU A 50 -12.52 21.45 1.50
N SER A 51 -12.37 21.71 0.20
CA SER A 51 -13.49 21.64 -0.74
C SER A 51 -13.03 21.08 -2.08
N VAL A 52 -13.87 20.26 -2.72
CA VAL A 52 -13.62 19.69 -4.04
C VAL A 52 -14.80 19.97 -4.94
N ALA A 53 -14.57 20.67 -6.05
CA ALA A 53 -15.62 20.96 -7.04
C ALA A 53 -15.87 19.76 -7.97
N PRO A 54 -17.05 19.67 -8.61
CA PRO A 54 -17.31 18.67 -9.65
C PRO A 54 -16.24 18.69 -10.75
N GLY A 55 -15.76 17.52 -11.14
CA GLY A 55 -14.69 17.36 -12.14
C GLY A 55 -13.32 17.86 -11.69
N ARG A 56 -13.07 17.92 -10.37
CA ARG A 56 -11.75 18.22 -9.80
C ARG A 56 -11.21 17.05 -8.98
N CYS A 57 -9.89 16.91 -8.93
CA CYS A 57 -9.16 15.89 -8.20
C CYS A 57 -8.32 16.55 -7.09
N LEU A 58 -8.63 16.19 -5.84
CA LEU A 58 -7.88 16.59 -4.66
C LEU A 58 -7.05 15.40 -4.16
N VAL A 59 -5.74 15.61 -4.02
CA VAL A 59 -4.83 14.62 -3.45
C VAL A 59 -4.53 14.97 -1.99
N LEU A 60 -4.87 14.07 -1.07
CA LEU A 60 -4.45 14.13 0.33
C LEU A 60 -3.05 13.51 0.44
N CYS A 61 -2.13 14.26 1.03
CA CYS A 61 -0.75 13.84 1.25
C CYS A 61 -0.32 14.10 2.69
N GLY A 62 0.81 13.54 3.10
CA GLY A 62 1.30 13.56 4.47
C GLY A 62 1.85 12.21 4.89
N ARG A 63 2.42 12.14 6.09
CA ARG A 63 3.05 10.93 6.63
C ARG A 63 2.01 9.85 6.90
N SER A 64 2.47 8.61 7.03
CA SER A 64 1.62 7.52 7.49
C SER A 64 1.13 7.86 8.92
N GLY A 65 -0.18 7.75 9.16
CA GLY A 65 -0.80 8.13 10.43
C GLY A 65 -1.23 9.59 10.59
N ASP A 66 -1.01 10.47 9.61
CA ASP A 66 -1.40 11.90 9.70
C ASP A 66 -2.91 12.18 9.56
N GLY A 67 -3.74 11.14 9.40
CA GLY A 67 -5.20 11.26 9.35
C GLY A 67 -5.83 11.25 7.95
N LYS A 68 -5.08 10.94 6.89
CA LYS A 68 -5.59 10.88 5.49
C LYS A 68 -6.80 9.96 5.35
N SER A 69 -6.69 8.69 5.75
CA SER A 69 -7.82 7.73 5.70
C SER A 69 -8.98 8.15 6.62
N THR A 70 -8.71 8.88 7.71
CA THR A 70 -9.78 9.44 8.55
C THR A 70 -10.54 10.54 7.83
N VAL A 71 -9.86 11.41 7.07
CA VAL A 71 -10.53 12.39 6.19
C VAL A 71 -11.34 11.68 5.10
N LEU A 72 -10.82 10.64 4.46
CA LEU A 72 -11.58 9.87 3.47
C LEU A 72 -12.84 9.23 4.09
N ARG A 73 -12.72 8.65 5.30
CA ARG A 73 -13.85 8.08 6.05
C ARG A 73 -14.88 9.11 6.51
N LEU A 74 -14.48 10.37 6.66
CA LEU A 74 -15.44 11.45 6.86
C LEU A 74 -16.21 11.72 5.58
N VAL A 75 -15.51 11.81 4.43
CA VAL A 75 -16.12 12.06 3.12
C VAL A 75 -17.06 10.93 2.70
N ASP A 76 -16.72 9.67 2.94
CA ASP A 76 -17.59 8.52 2.60
C ASP A 76 -18.72 8.28 3.61
N GLY A 77 -18.67 8.97 4.76
CA GLY A 77 -19.66 8.91 5.82
C GLY A 77 -19.51 7.74 6.79
N LEU A 78 -18.44 6.94 6.71
CA LEU A 78 -18.19 5.83 7.64
C LEU A 78 -17.76 6.30 9.03
N ALA A 79 -17.01 7.40 9.12
CA ALA A 79 -16.63 8.01 10.40
C ALA A 79 -17.84 8.69 11.06
N GLY A 80 -18.20 8.20 12.26
CA GLY A 80 -19.37 8.66 13.01
C GLY A 80 -20.65 7.87 12.72
N THR A 81 -20.66 6.95 11.75
CA THR A 81 -21.80 6.04 11.52
C THR A 81 -21.43 4.57 11.73
N PHE A 82 -20.42 4.08 11.03
CA PHE A 82 -19.90 2.72 11.17
C PHE A 82 -18.78 2.67 12.22
N PHE A 83 -17.84 3.61 12.15
CA PHE A 83 -16.80 3.77 13.14
C PHE A 83 -17.25 4.80 14.19
N PRO A 84 -17.44 4.42 15.47
CA PRO A 84 -17.89 5.33 16.50
C PRO A 84 -16.85 6.41 16.78
N GLY A 85 -17.32 7.65 16.99
CA GLY A 85 -16.47 8.81 17.22
C GLY A 85 -17.27 10.09 17.35
N ASP A 86 -16.61 11.13 17.89
CA ASP A 86 -17.19 12.46 18.03
C ASP A 86 -16.84 13.30 16.80
N LEU A 87 -17.84 13.66 16.00
CA LEU A 87 -17.71 14.57 14.86
C LEU A 87 -18.24 15.96 15.20
N THR A 88 -17.41 16.98 15.03
CA THR A 88 -17.79 18.40 15.04
C THR A 88 -17.44 19.05 13.70
N GLY A 89 -18.02 20.23 13.43
CA GLY A 89 -17.92 20.90 12.12
C GLY A 89 -18.91 20.33 11.10
N VAL A 90 -18.69 20.65 9.83
CA VAL A 90 -19.58 20.30 8.71
C VAL A 90 -18.85 19.37 7.73
N VAL A 91 -19.54 18.31 7.31
CA VAL A 91 -19.08 17.41 6.25
C VAL A 91 -20.24 17.17 5.28
N GLU A 92 -20.15 17.75 4.10
CA GLU A 92 -21.17 17.67 3.06
C GLU A 92 -20.66 17.00 1.79
N VAL A 93 -21.51 16.18 1.21
CA VAL A 93 -21.33 15.55 -0.10
C VAL A 93 -22.52 15.90 -0.96
N CYS A 94 -22.25 16.49 -2.14
CA CYS A 94 -23.29 16.97 -3.06
C CYS A 94 -24.33 17.88 -2.38
N GLY A 95 -23.88 18.73 -1.45
CA GLY A 95 -24.72 19.68 -0.71
C GLY A 95 -25.56 19.09 0.43
N ALA A 96 -25.28 17.85 0.87
CA ALA A 96 -25.99 17.22 1.97
C ALA A 96 -25.03 16.69 3.04
N ASP A 97 -25.38 16.84 4.33
CA ASP A 97 -24.61 16.27 5.45
C ASP A 97 -24.50 14.75 5.28
N VAL A 98 -23.28 14.27 5.08
CA VAL A 98 -23.00 12.87 4.70
C VAL A 98 -23.50 11.87 5.76
N ARG A 99 -23.54 12.27 7.04
CA ARG A 99 -24.03 11.41 8.13
C ARG A 99 -25.53 11.20 8.08
N ARG A 100 -26.26 12.14 7.49
CA ARG A 100 -27.72 12.11 7.38
C ARG A 100 -28.21 11.38 6.15
N LEU A 101 -27.32 11.07 5.22
CA LEU A 101 -27.65 10.31 4.02
C LEU A 101 -28.02 8.88 4.38
N ALA A 102 -29.13 8.41 3.82
CA ALA A 102 -29.46 6.99 3.87
C ALA A 102 -28.38 6.18 3.12
N PRO A 103 -28.15 4.89 3.48
CA PRO A 103 -27.18 4.05 2.76
C PRO A 103 -27.36 4.06 1.24
N ARG A 104 -28.62 4.03 0.78
CA ARG A 104 -28.98 4.13 -0.65
C ARG A 104 -28.45 5.42 -1.29
N GLU A 105 -28.69 6.57 -0.67
CA GLU A 105 -28.25 7.86 -1.18
C GLU A 105 -26.73 7.98 -1.21
N ARG A 106 -26.03 7.37 -0.24
CA ARG A 106 -24.57 7.29 -0.27
C ARG A 106 -24.10 6.48 -1.47
N THR A 107 -24.62 5.28 -1.68
CA THR A 107 -24.24 4.44 -2.83
C THR A 107 -24.54 5.09 -4.19
N GLU A 108 -25.62 5.87 -4.30
CA GLU A 108 -25.96 6.60 -5.52
C GLU A 108 -25.03 7.80 -5.79
N ARG A 109 -24.40 8.37 -4.75
CA ARG A 109 -23.57 9.59 -4.87
C ARG A 109 -22.07 9.32 -4.82
N LEU A 110 -21.65 8.27 -4.12
CA LEU A 110 -20.26 7.96 -3.77
C LEU A 110 -19.82 6.63 -4.39
N GLY A 111 -18.65 6.65 -5.01
CA GLY A 111 -17.85 5.45 -5.27
C GLY A 111 -16.67 5.43 -4.30
N VAL A 112 -16.38 4.28 -3.70
CA VAL A 112 -15.25 4.13 -2.75
C VAL A 112 -14.38 2.97 -3.21
N VAL A 113 -13.06 3.19 -3.24
CA VAL A 113 -12.08 2.13 -3.42
C VAL A 113 -11.16 2.14 -2.19
N MET A 114 -11.23 1.07 -1.41
CA MET A 114 -10.40 0.87 -0.23
C MET A 114 -8.95 0.51 -0.58
N GLN A 115 -8.04 0.69 0.39
CA GLN A 115 -6.61 0.39 0.25
C GLN A 115 -6.32 -1.06 -0.19
N ASP A 116 -7.04 -2.04 0.34
CA ASP A 116 -7.02 -3.42 -0.16
C ASP A 116 -8.33 -3.75 -0.88
N PRO A 117 -8.34 -3.81 -2.23
CA PRO A 117 -9.50 -4.22 -3.00
C PRO A 117 -10.09 -5.56 -2.58
N ARG A 118 -9.28 -6.50 -2.09
CA ARG A 118 -9.75 -7.83 -1.70
C ARG A 118 -10.70 -7.78 -0.51
N SER A 119 -10.50 -6.79 0.36
CA SER A 119 -11.33 -6.59 1.56
C SER A 119 -12.71 -6.03 1.25
N GLN A 120 -12.94 -5.54 0.02
CA GLN A 120 -14.23 -4.96 -0.40
C GLN A 120 -15.04 -5.86 -1.34
N PHE A 121 -14.46 -6.95 -1.85
CA PHE A 121 -15.16 -7.85 -2.76
C PHE A 121 -16.11 -8.78 -2.00
N PHE A 122 -17.31 -8.93 -2.54
CA PHE A 122 -18.34 -9.79 -1.97
C PHE A 122 -18.69 -10.98 -2.88
N MET A 123 -18.54 -10.81 -4.19
CA MET A 123 -18.97 -11.79 -5.19
C MET A 123 -17.83 -12.72 -5.62
N GLY A 124 -18.16 -13.79 -6.34
CA GLY A 124 -17.18 -14.75 -6.85
C GLY A 124 -16.57 -14.38 -8.21
N THR A 125 -17.33 -13.67 -9.04
CA THR A 125 -16.97 -13.32 -10.42
C THR A 125 -16.86 -11.80 -10.59
N VAL A 126 -16.14 -11.37 -11.63
CA VAL A 126 -15.96 -9.95 -11.94
C VAL A 126 -17.27 -9.26 -12.31
N GLY A 127 -18.09 -9.88 -13.16
CA GLY A 127 -19.35 -9.31 -13.60
C GLY A 127 -20.32 -9.10 -12.44
N ASP A 128 -20.46 -10.11 -11.58
CA ASP A 128 -21.33 -10.04 -10.40
C ASP A 128 -20.84 -8.97 -9.42
N GLU A 129 -19.52 -8.85 -9.22
CA GLU A 129 -18.94 -7.83 -8.34
C GLU A 129 -19.25 -6.42 -8.84
N ILE A 130 -19.13 -6.17 -10.15
CA ILE A 130 -19.46 -4.86 -10.74
C ILE A 130 -20.98 -4.60 -10.67
N ALA A 131 -21.81 -5.63 -10.80
CA ALA A 131 -23.27 -5.54 -10.73
C ALA A 131 -23.78 -5.28 -9.30
N PHE A 132 -23.03 -5.72 -8.28
CA PHE A 132 -23.46 -5.83 -6.89
C PHE A 132 -24.19 -4.58 -6.38
N SER A 133 -23.61 -3.39 -6.51
CA SER A 133 -24.25 -2.17 -6.01
C SER A 133 -25.54 -1.83 -6.75
N ALA A 134 -25.58 -2.00 -8.08
CA ALA A 134 -26.76 -1.71 -8.88
C ALA A 134 -27.92 -2.67 -8.58
N GLU A 135 -27.63 -3.96 -8.37
CA GLU A 135 -28.63 -4.95 -7.97
C GLU A 135 -29.19 -4.67 -6.57
N ASN A 136 -28.33 -4.33 -5.60
CA ASN A 136 -28.76 -3.96 -4.25
C ASN A 136 -29.60 -2.66 -4.22
N LEU A 137 -29.43 -1.78 -5.20
CA LEU A 137 -30.27 -0.59 -5.39
C LEU A 137 -31.61 -0.88 -6.08
N GLY A 138 -31.79 -2.11 -6.58
CA GLY A 138 -32.97 -2.52 -7.34
C GLY A 138 -33.03 -1.92 -8.74
N VAL A 139 -31.88 -1.67 -9.37
CA VAL A 139 -31.81 -1.20 -10.76
C VAL A 139 -32.33 -2.31 -11.70
N ASP A 140 -33.06 -1.91 -12.75
CA ASP A 140 -33.58 -2.83 -13.76
C ASP A 140 -32.46 -3.72 -14.34
N PRO A 141 -32.68 -5.05 -14.52
CA PRO A 141 -31.62 -5.95 -14.98
C PRO A 141 -30.97 -5.54 -16.30
N ALA A 142 -31.73 -5.01 -17.27
CA ALA A 142 -31.15 -4.59 -18.54
C ALA A 142 -30.29 -3.34 -18.39
N GLU A 143 -30.66 -2.45 -17.46
CA GLU A 143 -29.84 -1.29 -17.10
C GLU A 143 -28.59 -1.69 -16.30
N THR A 144 -28.71 -2.64 -15.36
CA THR A 144 -27.56 -3.19 -14.62
C THR A 144 -26.52 -3.78 -15.58
N VAL A 145 -26.95 -4.59 -16.56
CA VAL A 145 -26.04 -5.13 -17.59
C VAL A 145 -25.35 -4.02 -18.37
N ARG A 146 -26.08 -2.98 -18.79
CA ARG A 146 -25.47 -1.82 -19.49
C ARG A 146 -24.41 -1.13 -18.63
N ARG A 147 -24.70 -0.89 -17.35
CA ARG A 147 -23.78 -0.26 -16.39
C ARG A 147 -22.53 -1.10 -16.17
N VAL A 148 -22.68 -2.41 -16.01
CA VAL A 148 -21.57 -3.35 -15.85
C VAL A 148 -20.63 -3.28 -17.05
N HIS A 149 -21.16 -3.36 -18.27
CA HIS A 149 -20.33 -3.27 -19.47
C HIS A 149 -19.65 -1.91 -19.61
N ALA A 150 -20.35 -0.81 -19.37
CA ALA A 150 -19.77 0.53 -19.46
C ALA A 150 -18.66 0.79 -18.42
N ALA A 151 -18.85 0.30 -17.18
CA ALA A 151 -17.83 0.40 -16.13
C ALA A 151 -16.63 -0.50 -16.43
N ALA A 152 -16.88 -1.73 -16.89
CA ALA A 152 -15.83 -2.66 -17.29
C ALA A 152 -15.00 -2.09 -18.45
N GLU A 153 -15.64 -1.45 -19.43
CA GLU A 153 -14.98 -0.78 -20.56
C GLU A 153 -14.14 0.40 -20.12
N THR A 154 -14.71 1.26 -19.28
CA THR A 154 -13.98 2.40 -18.72
C THR A 154 -12.70 1.94 -17.99
N CYS A 155 -12.73 0.79 -17.33
CA CYS A 155 -11.58 0.24 -16.59
C CYS A 155 -10.73 -0.79 -17.37
N GLY A 156 -11.09 -1.10 -18.61
CA GLY A 156 -10.38 -2.08 -19.46
C GLY A 156 -10.40 -3.51 -18.90
N VAL A 157 -11.52 -3.94 -18.32
CA VAL A 157 -11.73 -5.27 -17.70
C VAL A 157 -12.88 -6.05 -18.32
N GLU A 158 -13.38 -5.67 -19.51
CA GLU A 158 -14.49 -6.34 -20.20
C GLU A 158 -14.20 -7.82 -20.46
N GLY A 159 -12.96 -8.12 -20.88
CA GLY A 159 -12.50 -9.49 -21.10
C GLY A 159 -12.38 -10.34 -19.83
N LEU A 160 -12.60 -9.75 -18.65
CA LEU A 160 -12.50 -10.44 -17.35
C LEU A 160 -13.86 -10.70 -16.72
N LEU A 161 -14.98 -10.25 -17.32
CA LEU A 161 -16.31 -10.31 -16.68
C LEU A 161 -16.71 -11.71 -16.18
N GLY A 162 -16.31 -12.77 -16.88
CA GLY A 162 -16.59 -14.16 -16.49
C GLY A 162 -15.54 -14.81 -15.58
N GLU A 163 -14.44 -14.12 -15.28
CA GLU A 163 -13.33 -14.66 -14.51
C GLU A 163 -13.61 -14.61 -13.00
N LYS A 164 -12.96 -15.51 -12.25
CA LYS A 164 -13.03 -15.50 -10.79
C LYS A 164 -12.13 -14.42 -10.20
N LEU A 165 -12.64 -13.66 -9.23
CA LEU A 165 -11.87 -12.60 -8.55
C LEU A 165 -10.59 -13.13 -7.91
N SER A 166 -10.61 -14.37 -7.38
CA SER A 166 -9.45 -14.99 -6.74
C SER A 166 -8.27 -15.25 -7.69
N GLU A 167 -8.52 -15.36 -8.99
CA GLU A 167 -7.53 -15.70 -10.02
C GLU A 167 -6.88 -14.45 -10.65
N LEU A 168 -7.43 -13.27 -10.38
CA LEU A 168 -6.94 -11.99 -10.89
C LEU A 168 -5.63 -11.55 -10.20
N SER A 169 -4.78 -10.86 -10.96
CA SER A 169 -3.63 -10.12 -10.41
C SER A 169 -4.09 -8.96 -9.52
N SER A 170 -3.21 -8.44 -8.66
CA SER A 170 -3.50 -7.25 -7.83
C SER A 170 -3.96 -6.06 -8.67
N GLY A 171 -3.26 -5.76 -9.78
CA GLY A 171 -3.64 -4.67 -10.68
C GLY A 171 -4.96 -4.90 -11.43
N GLN A 172 -5.30 -6.15 -11.75
CA GLN A 172 -6.63 -6.48 -12.28
C GLN A 172 -7.71 -6.27 -11.22
N LYS A 173 -7.48 -6.72 -9.98
CA LYS A 173 -8.38 -6.49 -8.84
C LYS A 173 -8.61 -5.01 -8.59
N GLN A 174 -7.57 -4.17 -8.62
CA GLN A 174 -7.72 -2.72 -8.48
C GLN A 174 -8.65 -2.13 -9.55
N ARG A 175 -8.52 -2.56 -10.81
CA ARG A 175 -9.38 -2.07 -11.90
C ARG A 175 -10.81 -2.57 -11.81
N VAL A 176 -11.03 -3.80 -11.32
CA VAL A 176 -12.37 -4.33 -11.04
C VAL A 176 -13.03 -3.58 -9.88
N ALA A 177 -12.28 -3.31 -8.81
CA ALA A 177 -12.72 -2.48 -7.71
C ALA A 177 -13.15 -1.07 -8.15
N LEU A 178 -12.35 -0.46 -9.02
CA LEU A 178 -12.70 0.82 -9.61
C LEU A 178 -13.96 0.72 -10.48
N ALA A 179 -14.09 -0.34 -11.30
CA ALA A 179 -15.27 -0.58 -12.12
C ALA A 179 -16.54 -0.72 -11.26
N ALA A 180 -16.48 -1.50 -10.17
CA ALA A 180 -17.57 -1.64 -9.22
C ALA A 180 -17.93 -0.29 -8.57
N ALA A 181 -16.92 0.48 -8.15
CA ALA A 181 -17.13 1.81 -7.55
C ALA A 181 -17.79 2.82 -8.49
N ILE A 182 -17.57 2.71 -9.81
CA ILE A 182 -18.14 3.64 -10.80
C ILE A 182 -19.41 3.12 -11.49
N ALA A 183 -19.81 1.86 -11.25
CA ALA A 183 -20.94 1.23 -11.95
C ALA A 183 -22.27 1.98 -11.76
N CYS A 184 -22.45 2.64 -10.62
CA CYS A 184 -23.64 3.45 -10.34
C CYS A 184 -23.54 4.91 -10.79
N GLY A 185 -22.42 5.32 -11.40
CA GLY A 185 -22.20 6.70 -11.87
C GLY A 185 -22.07 7.72 -10.75
N PRO A 186 -21.14 7.56 -9.80
CA PRO A 186 -21.05 8.43 -8.64
C PRO A 186 -20.62 9.85 -9.00
N ALA A 187 -21.14 10.82 -8.24
CA ALA A 187 -20.72 12.23 -8.33
C ALA A 187 -19.36 12.47 -7.66
N VAL A 188 -19.02 11.67 -6.65
CA VAL A 188 -17.74 11.73 -5.93
C VAL A 188 -17.11 10.34 -5.87
N LEU A 189 -15.83 10.25 -6.22
CA LEU A 189 -15.02 9.04 -6.10
C LEU A 189 -13.96 9.24 -5.02
N VAL A 190 -13.95 8.36 -4.03
CA VAL A 190 -13.01 8.33 -2.91
C VAL A 190 -12.04 7.15 -3.09
N LEU A 191 -10.75 7.42 -3.05
CA LEU A 191 -9.70 6.41 -3.31
C LEU A 191 -8.66 6.45 -2.19
N ASP A 192 -8.44 5.34 -1.50
CA ASP A 192 -7.37 5.21 -0.50
C ASP A 192 -6.18 4.45 -1.10
N GLU A 193 -5.08 5.15 -1.36
CA GLU A 193 -3.82 4.62 -1.89
C GLU A 193 -3.94 3.69 -3.11
N PRO A 194 -4.67 4.12 -4.18
CA PRO A 194 -5.02 3.25 -5.28
C PRO A 194 -3.82 2.82 -6.15
N THR A 195 -2.64 3.42 -5.97
CA THR A 195 -1.41 3.06 -6.71
C THR A 195 -0.44 2.16 -5.93
N SER A 196 -0.67 1.90 -4.64
CA SER A 196 0.32 1.24 -3.75
C SER A 196 0.78 -0.15 -4.19
N ASN A 197 0.00 -0.86 -5.00
CA ASN A 197 0.28 -2.22 -5.48
C ASN A 197 0.30 -2.34 -7.02
N LEU A 198 0.42 -1.21 -7.73
CA LEU A 198 0.41 -1.14 -9.19
C LEU A 198 1.81 -0.96 -9.75
N ASP A 199 2.13 -1.70 -10.81
CA ASP A 199 3.29 -1.39 -11.65
C ASP A 199 3.05 -0.10 -12.47
N ALA A 200 4.09 0.38 -13.15
CA ALA A 200 4.02 1.63 -13.92
C ALA A 200 2.85 1.65 -14.93
N GLN A 201 2.65 0.55 -15.66
CA GLN A 201 1.54 0.41 -16.61
C GLN A 201 0.18 0.47 -15.90
N GLY A 202 0.04 -0.18 -14.74
CA GLY A 202 -1.15 -0.14 -13.91
C GLY A 202 -1.46 1.28 -13.42
N SER A 203 -0.45 2.00 -12.92
CA SER A 203 -0.60 3.39 -12.47
C SER A 203 -1.01 4.31 -13.63
N GLU A 204 -0.37 4.19 -14.80
CA GLU A 204 -0.76 4.96 -15.99
C GLU A 204 -2.19 4.67 -16.46
N ALA A 205 -2.61 3.40 -16.40
CA ALA A 205 -3.98 3.02 -16.70
C ALA A 205 -4.96 3.67 -15.72
N LEU A 206 -4.69 3.60 -14.41
CA LEU A 206 -5.49 4.25 -13.38
C LEU A 206 -5.61 5.76 -13.63
N VAL A 207 -4.49 6.46 -13.86
CA VAL A 207 -4.49 7.90 -14.11
C VAL A 207 -5.33 8.27 -15.33
N ARG A 208 -5.28 7.48 -16.40
CA ARG A 208 -6.15 7.68 -17.58
C ARG A 208 -7.63 7.52 -17.25
N ILE A 209 -7.99 6.53 -16.43
CA ILE A 209 -9.36 6.32 -15.98
C ILE A 209 -9.83 7.51 -15.14
N LEU A 210 -9.03 7.96 -14.17
CA LEU A 210 -9.35 9.11 -13.33
C LEU A 210 -9.52 10.39 -14.15
N ALA A 211 -8.68 10.60 -15.16
CA ALA A 211 -8.80 11.73 -16.08
C ALA A 211 -10.12 11.71 -16.87
N GLU A 212 -10.57 10.52 -17.30
CA GLU A 212 -11.87 10.36 -17.97
C GLU A 212 -13.05 10.64 -17.03
N LEU A 213 -13.04 10.06 -15.82
CA LEU A 213 -14.09 10.31 -14.82
C LEU A 213 -14.18 11.79 -14.43
N LYS A 214 -13.02 12.44 -14.27
CA LYS A 214 -12.91 13.88 -14.03
C LYS A 214 -13.54 14.69 -15.17
N ARG A 215 -13.29 14.33 -16.44
CA ARG A 215 -13.91 14.98 -17.61
C ARG A 215 -15.43 14.82 -17.63
N ARG A 216 -15.96 13.69 -17.14
CA ARG A 216 -17.41 13.44 -16.99
C ARG A 216 -18.04 14.20 -15.82
N GLY A 217 -17.24 14.91 -15.02
CA GLY A 217 -17.72 15.74 -13.90
C GLY A 217 -17.65 15.07 -12.53
N THR A 218 -17.13 13.84 -12.42
CA THR A 218 -16.91 13.18 -11.14
C THR A 218 -15.81 13.91 -10.37
N ALA A 219 -16.11 14.33 -9.14
CA ALA A 219 -15.09 14.83 -8.21
C ALA A 219 -14.29 13.66 -7.63
N VAL A 220 -12.98 13.81 -7.50
CA VAL A 220 -12.09 12.75 -7.01
C VAL A 220 -11.37 13.23 -5.74
N VAL A 221 -11.41 12.42 -4.69
CA VAL A 221 -10.63 12.61 -3.47
C VAL A 221 -9.75 11.39 -3.29
N VAL A 222 -8.43 11.57 -3.33
CA VAL A 222 -7.48 10.46 -3.29
C VAL A 222 -6.43 10.67 -2.20
N SER A 223 -6.21 9.70 -1.33
CA SER A 223 -5.04 9.62 -0.45
C SER A 223 -3.94 8.87 -1.19
N GLU A 224 -2.72 9.39 -1.19
CA GLU A 224 -1.60 8.72 -1.88
C GLU A 224 -0.23 9.10 -1.29
N HIS A 225 0.74 8.20 -1.44
CA HIS A 225 2.15 8.41 -1.11
C HIS A 225 3.01 8.60 -2.37
N ARG A 226 2.65 7.96 -3.50
CA ARG A 226 3.31 8.11 -4.81
C ARG A 226 2.79 9.33 -5.59
N LEU A 227 2.89 10.50 -4.95
CA LEU A 227 2.22 11.76 -5.33
C LEU A 227 2.46 12.23 -6.78
N HIS A 228 3.68 12.04 -7.29
CA HIS A 228 4.07 12.51 -8.63
C HIS A 228 3.37 11.76 -9.76
N GLN A 229 2.92 10.52 -9.52
CA GLN A 229 2.16 9.75 -10.51
C GLN A 229 0.79 10.36 -10.79
N LEU A 230 0.23 11.12 -9.83
CA LEU A 230 -1.09 11.74 -9.94
C LEU A 230 -1.06 13.16 -10.53
N LEU A 231 0.13 13.74 -10.77
CA LEU A 231 0.26 15.08 -11.37
C LEU A 231 -0.58 15.28 -12.64
N PRO A 232 -0.72 14.31 -13.56
CA PRO A 232 -1.53 14.50 -14.77
C PRO A 232 -3.04 14.69 -14.52
N VAL A 233 -3.55 14.32 -13.34
CA VAL A 233 -4.99 14.39 -13.02
C VAL A 233 -5.31 15.31 -11.83
N ALA A 234 -4.36 15.48 -10.91
CA ALA A 234 -4.51 16.32 -9.72
C ALA A 234 -4.78 17.79 -10.07
N ASP A 235 -5.69 18.44 -9.35
CA ASP A 235 -5.86 19.89 -9.39
C ASP A 235 -5.21 20.55 -8.17
N ALA A 236 -5.24 19.86 -7.03
CA ALA A 236 -4.68 20.35 -5.77
C ALA A 236 -4.15 19.22 -4.91
N TYR A 237 -3.17 19.57 -4.07
CA TYR A 237 -2.61 18.73 -3.02
C TYR A 237 -2.87 19.39 -1.66
N VAL A 238 -3.32 18.62 -0.68
CA VAL A 238 -3.51 19.06 0.72
C VAL A 238 -2.64 18.20 1.61
N CYS A 239 -1.69 18.83 2.31
CA CYS A 239 -0.85 18.13 3.28
C CYS A 239 -1.53 18.10 4.64
N LEU A 240 -1.67 16.89 5.19
CA LEU A 240 -2.05 16.68 6.57
C LEU A 240 -0.80 16.44 7.43
N ARG A 241 -0.86 16.88 8.68
CA ARG A 241 0.09 16.52 9.74
C ARG A 241 -0.64 16.44 11.06
N ALA A 242 -0.53 15.31 11.76
CA ALA A 242 -1.18 15.08 13.04
C ALA A 242 -2.68 15.47 13.04
N GLY A 243 -3.39 15.15 11.95
CA GLY A 243 -4.83 15.43 11.81
C GLY A 243 -5.20 16.83 11.34
N ARG A 244 -4.24 17.73 11.07
CA ARG A 244 -4.50 19.12 10.64
C ARG A 244 -3.97 19.38 9.24
N VAL A 245 -4.62 20.28 8.50
CA VAL A 245 -4.09 20.79 7.23
C VAL A 245 -2.93 21.73 7.53
N VAL A 246 -1.74 21.42 7.01
CA VAL A 246 -0.53 22.24 7.21
C VAL A 246 -0.06 22.97 5.95
N GLU A 247 -0.46 22.49 4.78
CA GLU A 247 -0.08 23.14 3.52
C GLU A 247 -1.05 22.77 2.38
N ARG A 248 -1.14 23.64 1.37
CA ARG A 248 -1.92 23.43 0.15
C ARG A 248 -1.13 23.85 -1.07
N TRP A 249 -1.16 23.02 -2.11
CA TRP A 249 -0.53 23.34 -3.39
C TRP A 249 -1.51 23.16 -4.54
N SER A 250 -1.40 24.00 -5.57
CA SER A 250 -1.87 23.61 -6.90
C SER A 250 -0.98 22.50 -7.47
N ALA A 251 -1.44 21.78 -8.48
CA ALA A 251 -0.63 20.77 -9.17
C ALA A 251 0.71 21.35 -9.67
N ASP A 252 0.71 22.54 -10.27
CA ASP A 252 1.91 23.22 -10.74
C ASP A 252 2.88 23.60 -9.62
N ALA A 253 2.36 24.05 -8.47
CA ALA A 253 3.18 24.39 -7.32
C ALA A 253 3.81 23.14 -6.70
N PHE A 254 3.03 22.06 -6.60
CA PHE A 254 3.51 20.77 -6.11
C PHE A 254 4.59 20.17 -7.03
N ALA A 255 4.40 20.24 -8.36
CA ALA A 255 5.37 19.76 -9.34
C ALA A 255 6.74 20.45 -9.28
N ARG A 256 6.80 21.66 -8.71
CA ARG A 256 8.05 22.43 -8.52
C ARG A 256 8.65 22.28 -7.12
N LEU A 257 8.01 21.53 -6.23
CA LEU A 257 8.47 21.35 -4.86
C LEU A 257 9.81 20.60 -4.89
N GLY A 258 10.86 21.18 -4.30
CA GLY A 258 12.18 20.54 -4.26
C GLY A 258 12.24 19.38 -3.27
N LEU A 259 13.32 18.59 -3.34
CA LEU A 259 13.58 17.46 -2.45
C LEU A 259 13.58 17.86 -0.97
N GLU A 260 14.24 18.97 -0.62
CA GLU A 260 14.35 19.45 0.76
C GLU A 260 12.98 19.86 1.34
N ASP A 261 12.21 20.62 0.56
CA ASP A 261 10.86 21.04 0.95
C ASP A 261 9.95 19.82 1.11
N ALA A 262 9.93 18.90 0.15
CA ALA A 262 9.16 17.65 0.23
C ALA A 262 9.55 16.82 1.47
N ALA A 263 10.84 16.76 1.79
CA ALA A 263 11.36 16.06 2.97
C ALA A 263 10.90 16.69 4.29
N ALA A 264 10.78 18.02 4.37
CA ALA A 264 10.22 18.72 5.53
C ALA A 264 8.77 18.29 5.82
N TYR A 265 8.02 17.88 4.78
CA TYR A 265 6.69 17.30 4.89
C TYR A 265 6.66 15.77 5.07
N GLY A 266 7.80 15.08 4.91
CA GLY A 266 7.88 13.61 4.93
C GLY A 266 7.32 12.95 3.67
N LEU A 267 7.22 13.71 2.58
CA LEU A 267 6.66 13.26 1.31
C LEU A 267 7.71 12.52 0.48
N ARG A 268 7.24 11.65 -0.41
CA ARG A 268 8.08 11.03 -1.44
C ARG A 268 8.39 12.05 -2.54
N HIS A 269 9.65 12.10 -2.96
CA HIS A 269 10.11 12.93 -4.07
C HIS A 269 10.97 12.07 -5.04
N PRO A 270 10.85 12.22 -6.38
CA PRO A 270 11.62 11.44 -7.35
C PRO A 270 13.13 11.52 -7.12
N ASP A 271 13.64 12.71 -6.81
CA ASP A 271 15.08 12.93 -6.58
C ASP A 271 15.59 12.35 -5.25
N MET A 272 14.73 11.78 -4.40
CA MET A 272 15.22 10.98 -3.26
C MET A 272 16.08 9.81 -3.72
N ALA A 273 15.88 9.34 -4.95
CA ALA A 273 16.62 8.28 -5.60
C ALA A 273 17.97 8.73 -6.19
N ALA A 274 18.35 10.01 -6.05
CA ALA A 274 19.63 10.49 -6.55
C ALA A 274 20.77 9.67 -5.90
N PRO A 275 21.68 9.09 -6.70
CA PRO A 275 22.69 8.19 -6.17
C PRO A 275 23.53 8.95 -5.15
N ALA A 276 23.71 8.36 -3.96
CA ALA A 276 24.79 8.78 -3.08
C ALA A 276 26.10 8.69 -3.89
N PRO A 277 26.96 9.72 -3.87
CA PRO A 277 28.24 9.66 -4.56
C PRO A 277 29.06 8.52 -3.92
N GLY A 278 29.13 7.36 -4.59
CA GLY A 278 29.84 6.19 -4.07
C GLY A 278 29.26 4.81 -4.38
N VAL A 279 28.12 4.66 -5.08
CA VAL A 279 27.65 3.35 -5.55
C VAL A 279 28.47 2.91 -6.78
N GLY A 280 29.75 2.63 -6.54
CA GLY A 280 30.59 1.89 -7.47
C GLY A 280 30.15 0.43 -7.46
N GLY A 281 29.90 -0.13 -8.64
CA GLY A 281 29.42 -1.50 -8.81
C GLY A 281 30.12 -2.47 -7.87
N VAL A 282 29.31 -3.20 -7.09
CA VAL A 282 29.80 -4.25 -6.21
C VAL A 282 30.61 -5.23 -7.08
N ALA A 283 31.91 -5.32 -6.83
CA ALA A 283 32.74 -6.37 -7.42
C ALA A 283 32.04 -7.70 -7.16
N PRO A 284 31.92 -8.61 -8.14
CA PRO A 284 31.14 -9.83 -7.99
C PRO A 284 31.58 -10.54 -6.72
N ALA A 285 30.67 -10.64 -5.75
CA ALA A 285 30.98 -11.29 -4.49
C ALA A 285 31.46 -12.71 -4.79
N ALA A 286 32.55 -13.12 -4.12
CA ALA A 286 33.07 -14.48 -4.25
C ALA A 286 32.07 -15.54 -3.76
N SER A 287 31.05 -15.14 -2.98
CA SER A 287 30.02 -16.01 -2.40
C SER A 287 28.60 -15.49 -2.66
N GLY A 288 27.66 -16.39 -2.92
CA GLY A 288 26.26 -16.05 -3.12
C GLY A 288 25.38 -17.18 -3.65
N TRP A 289 24.09 -16.86 -3.75
CA TRP A 289 23.06 -17.75 -4.27
C TRP A 289 22.94 -17.61 -5.78
N ARG A 290 22.63 -18.70 -6.47
CA ARG A 290 22.29 -18.69 -7.90
C ARG A 290 21.09 -19.57 -8.17
N VAL A 291 20.28 -19.14 -9.12
CA VAL A 291 19.28 -19.99 -9.79
C VAL A 291 19.79 -20.27 -11.19
N GLU A 292 19.74 -21.53 -11.61
CA GLU A 292 20.29 -21.99 -12.88
C GLU A 292 19.26 -22.80 -13.66
N GLY A 293 18.87 -22.33 -14.84
CA GLY A 293 17.85 -22.94 -15.70
C GLY A 293 16.50 -23.12 -15.01
N LEU A 294 16.15 -22.22 -14.09
CA LEU A 294 15.03 -22.42 -13.17
C LEU A 294 13.70 -22.40 -13.91
N THR A 295 12.92 -23.47 -13.76
CA THR A 295 11.57 -23.55 -14.31
C THR A 295 10.56 -23.99 -13.26
N TYR A 296 9.45 -23.26 -13.19
CA TYR A 296 8.28 -23.64 -12.42
C TYR A 296 7.01 -23.05 -13.06
N ARG A 297 5.99 -23.86 -13.31
CA ARG A 297 4.66 -23.40 -13.74
C ARG A 297 3.57 -23.94 -12.82
N TYR A 298 2.65 -23.06 -12.45
CA TYR A 298 1.44 -23.46 -11.72
C TYR A 298 0.55 -24.33 -12.62
N PRO A 299 0.06 -25.49 -12.13
CA PRO A 299 -0.75 -26.39 -12.94
C PRO A 299 -2.04 -25.75 -13.48
N SER A 300 -2.69 -24.92 -12.66
CA SER A 300 -3.98 -24.27 -12.94
C SER A 300 -3.85 -23.12 -13.92
N THR A 301 -2.94 -22.17 -13.67
CA THR A 301 -2.83 -20.95 -14.47
C THR A 301 -1.80 -21.04 -15.59
N LYS A 302 -0.95 -22.08 -15.60
CA LYS A 302 0.24 -22.23 -16.45
C LYS A 302 1.28 -21.10 -16.34
N ARG A 303 1.04 -20.08 -15.50
CA ARG A 303 1.95 -18.98 -15.19
C ARG A 303 3.10 -19.46 -14.32
N GLY A 304 4.23 -18.76 -14.38
CA GLY A 304 5.41 -19.03 -13.57
C GLY A 304 6.68 -18.55 -14.24
N ILE A 305 7.77 -19.28 -14.04
CA ILE A 305 9.11 -18.94 -14.53
C ILE A 305 9.58 -20.04 -15.46
N ARG A 306 10.28 -19.67 -16.53
CA ARG A 306 10.85 -20.61 -17.50
C ARG A 306 12.31 -20.26 -17.73
N ASP A 307 13.15 -21.29 -17.61
CA ASP A 307 14.57 -21.27 -17.99
C ASP A 307 15.30 -20.00 -17.56
N PHE A 308 15.22 -19.72 -16.25
CA PHE A 308 15.67 -18.46 -15.68
C PHE A 308 16.95 -18.63 -14.88
N ASP A 309 17.93 -17.78 -15.18
CA ASP A 309 19.20 -17.66 -14.48
C ASP A 309 19.29 -16.33 -13.76
N ALA A 310 19.71 -16.36 -12.49
CA ALA A 310 20.00 -15.15 -11.72
C ALA A 310 20.99 -15.44 -10.59
N ALA A 311 21.69 -14.41 -10.14
CA ALA A 311 22.62 -14.47 -9.02
C ALA A 311 22.22 -13.46 -7.95
N PHE A 312 22.37 -13.84 -6.69
CA PHE A 312 22.11 -13.02 -5.51
C PHE A 312 23.36 -13.07 -4.63
N ALA A 313 24.18 -12.03 -4.71
CA ALA A 313 25.45 -11.95 -4.00
C ALA A 313 25.22 -11.76 -2.49
N CYS A 314 25.98 -12.48 -1.67
CA CYS A 314 26.10 -12.15 -0.25
C CYS A 314 26.75 -10.77 -0.11
N GLY A 315 26.27 -9.94 0.82
CA GLY A 315 26.79 -8.59 0.97
C GLY A 315 26.10 -7.54 0.11
N ALA A 316 25.11 -7.92 -0.69
CA ALA A 316 24.46 -7.04 -1.66
C ALA A 316 22.93 -7.16 -1.65
N VAL A 317 22.29 -6.09 -2.11
CA VAL A 317 20.84 -6.02 -2.35
C VAL A 317 20.57 -6.19 -3.83
N THR A 318 19.85 -7.24 -4.20
CA THR A 318 19.40 -7.51 -5.57
C THR A 318 17.92 -7.18 -5.69
N VAL A 319 17.58 -6.26 -6.59
CA VAL A 319 16.19 -5.89 -6.90
C VAL A 319 15.66 -6.85 -7.97
N ILE A 320 14.50 -7.45 -7.73
CA ILE A 320 13.79 -8.30 -8.66
C ILE A 320 12.65 -7.49 -9.29
N GLU A 321 12.84 -7.10 -10.54
CA GLU A 321 11.89 -6.30 -11.31
C GLU A 321 11.15 -7.13 -12.36
N GLY A 322 10.06 -6.57 -12.88
CA GLY A 322 9.25 -7.18 -13.93
C GLY A 322 7.77 -6.85 -13.76
N PRO A 323 6.94 -7.03 -14.80
CA PRO A 323 5.52 -6.70 -14.74
C PRO A 323 4.76 -7.58 -13.74
N ASN A 324 3.55 -7.15 -13.37
CA ASN A 324 2.66 -7.97 -12.56
C ASN A 324 2.34 -9.30 -13.26
N GLY A 325 2.51 -10.41 -12.53
CA GLY A 325 2.31 -11.76 -13.08
C GLY A 325 3.53 -12.39 -13.76
N ALA A 326 4.66 -11.68 -13.88
CA ALA A 326 5.91 -12.21 -14.48
C ALA A 326 6.56 -13.37 -13.70
N GLY A 327 6.07 -13.67 -12.50
CA GLY A 327 6.58 -14.77 -11.66
C GLY A 327 7.54 -14.34 -10.55
N LYS A 328 7.66 -13.06 -10.20
CA LYS A 328 8.54 -12.56 -9.13
C LYS A 328 8.34 -13.29 -7.79
N THR A 329 7.10 -13.33 -7.27
CA THR A 329 6.77 -14.10 -6.06
C THR A 329 6.99 -15.60 -6.22
N THR A 330 6.82 -16.15 -7.44
CA THR A 330 7.14 -17.55 -7.74
C THR A 330 8.64 -17.81 -7.59
N LEU A 331 9.49 -16.88 -8.05
CA LEU A 331 10.95 -16.97 -7.96
C LEU A 331 11.34 -17.04 -6.49
N ALA A 332 10.81 -16.10 -5.69
CA ALA A 332 11.05 -16.08 -4.26
C ALA A 332 10.59 -17.36 -3.55
N LYS A 333 9.39 -17.88 -3.87
CA LYS A 333 8.88 -19.12 -3.28
C LYS A 333 9.77 -20.33 -3.60
N VAL A 334 10.30 -20.40 -4.82
CA VAL A 334 11.22 -21.47 -5.20
C VAL A 334 12.58 -21.29 -4.53
N LEU A 335 13.13 -20.07 -4.55
CA LEU A 335 14.40 -19.70 -3.94
C LEU A 335 14.41 -19.98 -2.43
N CYS A 336 13.35 -19.63 -1.71
CA CYS A 336 13.18 -19.94 -0.27
C CYS A 336 12.77 -21.40 0.01
N GLY A 337 12.57 -22.22 -1.02
CA GLY A 337 12.15 -23.61 -0.87
C GLY A 337 10.71 -23.82 -0.38
N ALA A 338 9.86 -22.79 -0.40
CA ALA A 338 8.42 -22.96 -0.18
C ALA A 338 7.82 -23.89 -1.26
N THR A 339 8.29 -23.75 -2.49
CA THR A 339 7.89 -24.55 -3.65
C THR A 339 9.08 -25.31 -4.25
N ARG A 340 8.83 -26.48 -4.84
CA ARG A 340 9.86 -27.27 -5.55
C ARG A 340 9.90 -26.87 -7.02
N GLU A 341 11.09 -26.57 -7.53
CA GLU A 341 11.37 -26.37 -8.95
C GLU A 341 11.02 -27.61 -9.79
N GLN A 342 10.54 -27.39 -11.01
CA GLN A 342 10.22 -28.46 -11.98
C GLN A 342 11.43 -28.81 -12.85
N ALA A 343 12.29 -27.82 -13.12
CA ALA A 343 13.59 -27.99 -13.75
C ALA A 343 14.56 -26.91 -13.26
N GLY A 344 15.85 -27.11 -13.54
CA GLY A 344 16.92 -26.25 -13.03
C GLY A 344 17.34 -26.60 -11.61
N ARG A 345 18.19 -25.76 -11.01
CA ARG A 345 18.65 -25.91 -9.63
C ARG A 345 18.91 -24.57 -8.97
N VAL A 346 18.94 -24.59 -7.64
CA VAL A 346 19.41 -23.46 -6.82
C VAL A 346 20.73 -23.87 -6.20
N THR A 347 21.75 -23.02 -6.33
CA THR A 347 23.10 -23.28 -5.81
C THR A 347 23.54 -22.17 -4.86
N PHE A 348 24.44 -22.52 -3.95
CA PHE A 348 25.20 -21.58 -3.11
C PHE A 348 26.68 -21.92 -3.29
N ASP A 349 27.47 -20.99 -3.79
CA ASP A 349 28.88 -21.18 -4.12
C ASP A 349 29.12 -22.42 -5.00
N GLY A 350 28.25 -22.59 -6.00
CA GLY A 350 28.26 -23.70 -6.95
C GLY A 350 27.74 -25.04 -6.40
N ARG A 351 27.45 -25.15 -5.10
CA ARG A 351 26.89 -26.36 -4.50
C ARG A 351 25.36 -26.33 -4.54
N PRO A 352 24.68 -27.39 -5.05
CA PRO A 352 23.22 -27.46 -5.03
C PRO A 352 22.66 -27.37 -3.60
N VAL A 353 21.69 -26.48 -3.39
CA VAL A 353 20.99 -26.33 -2.11
C VAL A 353 19.59 -26.93 -2.23
N PRO A 354 19.33 -28.11 -1.64
CA PRO A 354 18.03 -28.76 -1.75
C PRO A 354 16.97 -27.97 -1.00
N ARG A 355 15.70 -28.10 -1.44
CA ARG A 355 14.53 -27.39 -0.87
C ARG A 355 14.48 -27.33 0.66
N ARG A 356 14.80 -28.43 1.35
CA ARG A 356 14.78 -28.50 2.82
C ARG A 356 15.83 -27.60 3.46
N GLU A 357 17.01 -27.50 2.85
CA GLU A 357 18.09 -26.64 3.31
C GLU A 357 17.78 -25.17 3.00
N ARG A 358 17.24 -24.88 1.80
CA ARG A 358 16.78 -23.51 1.45
C ARG A 358 15.88 -22.93 2.52
N ARG A 359 14.87 -23.68 2.98
CA ARG A 359 13.92 -23.22 4.03
C ARG A 359 14.55 -22.90 5.38
N ARG A 360 15.75 -23.44 5.68
CA ARG A 360 16.50 -23.14 6.90
C ARG A 360 17.44 -21.96 6.72
N ARG A 361 17.91 -21.76 5.48
CA ARG A 361 18.90 -20.77 5.06
C ARG A 361 18.28 -19.50 4.47
N SER A 362 16.96 -19.48 4.29
CA SER A 362 16.22 -18.35 3.76
C SER A 362 15.20 -17.81 4.76
N TYR A 363 15.02 -16.50 4.81
CA TYR A 363 13.90 -15.84 5.47
C TYR A 363 13.07 -15.09 4.43
N PHE A 364 11.74 -15.23 4.47
CA PHE A 364 10.82 -14.58 3.55
C PHE A 364 9.99 -13.56 4.33
N VAL A 365 10.10 -12.29 3.96
CA VAL A 365 9.26 -11.20 4.47
C VAL A 365 8.09 -11.05 3.51
N MET A 366 6.90 -11.39 3.99
CA MET A 366 5.66 -11.30 3.21
C MET A 366 5.26 -9.84 2.95
N GLN A 367 4.50 -9.62 1.88
CA GLN A 367 3.90 -8.33 1.55
C GLN A 367 3.00 -7.78 2.66
N ASP A 368 2.29 -8.67 3.34
CA ASP A 368 1.42 -8.30 4.45
C ASP A 368 1.96 -8.94 5.74
N ALA A 369 2.44 -8.09 6.64
CA ALA A 369 3.03 -8.48 7.90
C ALA A 369 2.02 -9.16 8.84
N ASP A 370 0.71 -8.93 8.68
CA ASP A 370 -0.32 -9.57 9.52
C ASP A 370 -0.36 -11.08 9.32
N TYR A 371 0.09 -11.60 8.17
CA TYR A 371 0.22 -13.03 7.93
C TYR A 371 1.53 -13.64 8.44
N GLN A 372 2.39 -12.88 9.11
CA GLN A 372 3.72 -13.35 9.53
C GLN A 372 4.00 -13.20 11.03
N LEU A 373 3.20 -12.43 11.76
CA LEU A 373 3.39 -12.15 13.19
C LEU A 373 2.42 -13.00 14.03
N TYR A 374 2.95 -13.79 14.97
CA TYR A 374 2.21 -14.83 15.71
C TYR A 374 2.49 -14.88 17.22
N ALA A 375 3.59 -14.29 17.68
CA ALA A 375 4.01 -14.35 19.06
C ALA A 375 3.20 -13.42 19.97
N GLY A 376 3.28 -13.66 21.28
CA GLY A 376 2.57 -12.86 22.27
C GLY A 376 3.16 -11.45 22.49
N SER A 377 4.42 -11.25 22.11
CA SER A 377 5.14 -9.99 22.23
C SER A 377 6.05 -9.73 21.02
N VAL A 378 6.44 -8.48 20.79
CA VAL A 378 7.42 -8.12 19.76
C VAL A 378 8.77 -8.77 20.02
N ALA A 379 9.23 -8.78 21.27
CA ALA A 379 10.50 -9.41 21.64
C ALA A 379 10.50 -10.91 21.31
N ASP A 380 9.42 -11.62 21.65
CA ASP A 380 9.27 -13.05 21.34
C ASP A 380 9.18 -13.30 19.83
N GLU A 381 8.54 -12.40 19.08
CA GLU A 381 8.44 -12.49 17.62
C GLU A 381 9.82 -12.44 16.95
N VAL A 382 10.67 -11.52 17.38
CA VAL A 382 12.03 -11.32 16.83
C VAL A 382 12.88 -12.60 16.95
N VAL A 383 12.68 -13.37 18.02
CA VAL A 383 13.40 -14.62 18.29
C VAL A 383 12.60 -15.88 17.94
N LEU A 384 11.40 -15.74 17.37
CA LEU A 384 10.46 -16.84 17.17
C LEU A 384 11.07 -18.01 16.40
N GLY A 385 10.79 -19.23 16.87
CA GLY A 385 11.23 -20.47 16.23
C GLY A 385 12.71 -20.80 16.44
N ARG A 386 13.41 -20.12 17.35
CA ARG A 386 14.83 -20.36 17.67
C ARG A 386 15.05 -20.71 19.14
N ARG A 387 16.20 -21.33 19.40
CA ARG A 387 16.71 -21.49 20.76
C ARG A 387 17.29 -20.16 21.21
N VAL A 388 16.75 -19.61 22.28
CA VAL A 388 17.24 -18.36 22.87
C VAL A 388 18.47 -18.64 23.74
N ASP A 389 19.64 -18.23 23.26
CA ASP A 389 20.89 -18.17 24.01
C ASP A 389 21.35 -16.71 24.18
N GLU A 390 22.43 -16.48 24.92
CA GLU A 390 22.93 -15.13 25.18
C GLU A 390 23.35 -14.38 23.91
N ALA A 391 23.83 -15.10 22.89
CA ALA A 391 24.19 -14.50 21.61
C ALA A 391 22.94 -14.02 20.85
N LEU A 392 21.88 -14.84 20.81
CA LEU A 392 20.62 -14.45 20.18
C LEU A 392 19.94 -13.32 20.96
N LYS A 393 20.00 -13.30 22.30
CA LYS A 393 19.47 -12.18 23.10
C LYS A 393 20.20 -10.88 22.78
N ALA A 394 21.53 -10.89 22.71
CA ALA A 394 22.31 -9.71 22.34
C ALA A 394 21.95 -9.22 20.93
N ARG A 395 21.84 -10.14 19.96
CA ARG A 395 21.40 -9.81 18.59
C ARG A 395 19.97 -9.29 18.53
N ALA A 396 19.07 -9.84 19.36
CA ALA A 396 17.68 -9.40 19.46
C ALA A 396 17.58 -7.99 20.03
N TRP A 397 18.37 -7.67 21.05
CA TRP A 397 18.43 -6.31 21.60
C TRP A 397 18.97 -5.30 20.58
N GLU A 398 20.08 -5.65 19.91
CA GLU A 398 20.61 -4.86 18.79
C GLU A 398 19.56 -4.64 17.69
N ALA A 399 18.78 -5.67 17.36
CA ALA A 399 17.69 -5.54 16.41
C ALA A 399 16.58 -4.60 16.92
N LEU A 400 16.13 -4.77 18.16
CA LEU A 400 15.10 -3.89 18.72
C LEU A 400 15.55 -2.42 18.70
N GLU A 401 16.82 -2.13 18.96
CA GLU A 401 17.40 -0.79 18.83
C GLU A 401 17.46 -0.33 17.36
N ALA A 402 18.06 -1.14 16.47
CA ALA A 402 18.26 -0.79 15.06
C ALA A 402 16.94 -0.61 14.28
N PHE A 403 15.87 -1.26 14.73
CA PHE A 403 14.53 -1.18 14.15
C PHE A 403 13.58 -0.26 14.95
N ASP A 404 14.06 0.45 15.97
CA ASP A 404 13.25 1.38 16.80
C ASP A 404 11.99 0.70 17.40
N LEU A 405 12.21 -0.49 17.95
CA LEU A 405 11.19 -1.37 18.55
C LEU A 405 11.33 -1.52 20.07
N VAL A 406 12.33 -0.87 20.69
CA VAL A 406 12.62 -1.02 22.14
C VAL A 406 11.39 -0.75 22.98
N ASP A 407 10.70 0.37 22.77
CA ASP A 407 9.49 0.75 23.52
C ASP A 407 8.25 -0.11 23.17
N LEU A 408 8.37 -0.96 22.15
CA LEU A 408 7.30 -1.83 21.67
C LEU A 408 7.55 -3.30 22.04
N ALA A 409 8.69 -3.63 22.66
CA ALA A 409 9.16 -4.99 22.90
C ALA A 409 8.12 -5.89 23.57
N ASP A 410 7.40 -5.37 24.57
CA ASP A 410 6.39 -6.12 25.33
C ASP A 410 4.98 -6.05 24.73
N ARG A 411 4.76 -5.25 23.67
CA ARG A 411 3.45 -5.12 23.04
C ARG A 411 3.13 -6.35 22.20
N HIS A 412 1.85 -6.70 22.13
CA HIS A 412 1.40 -7.72 21.20
C HIS A 412 1.53 -7.22 19.74
N PRO A 413 2.15 -7.98 18.82
CA PRO A 413 2.38 -7.53 17.44
C PRO A 413 1.11 -7.08 16.69
N ALA A 414 -0.03 -7.73 16.95
CA ALA A 414 -1.32 -7.34 16.35
C ALA A 414 -1.78 -5.91 16.70
N SER A 415 -1.33 -5.35 17.84
CA SER A 415 -1.68 -3.99 18.29
C SER A 415 -0.87 -2.88 17.61
N LEU A 416 0.14 -3.25 16.82
CA LEU A 416 1.04 -2.33 16.16
C LEU A 416 0.44 -1.74 14.88
N SER A 417 0.94 -0.57 14.47
CA SER A 417 0.65 -0.04 13.13
C SER A 417 1.31 -0.89 12.03
N GLY A 418 0.83 -0.81 10.78
CA GLY A 418 1.42 -1.57 9.66
C GLY A 418 2.93 -1.34 9.49
N GLY A 419 3.39 -0.09 9.60
CA GLY A 419 4.83 0.22 9.56
C GLY A 419 5.61 -0.35 10.75
N GLN A 420 5.03 -0.36 11.95
CA GLN A 420 5.63 -1.04 13.10
C GLN A 420 5.70 -2.55 12.89
N LYS A 421 4.64 -3.19 12.38
CA LYS A 421 4.62 -4.62 12.03
C LYS A 421 5.72 -4.98 11.03
N GLN A 422 5.92 -4.14 10.00
CA GLN A 422 7.00 -4.31 9.03
C GLN A 422 8.40 -4.25 9.68
N ARG A 423 8.58 -3.39 10.68
CA ARG A 423 9.83 -3.32 11.45
C ARG A 423 10.09 -4.60 12.23
N VAL A 424 9.05 -5.18 12.83
CA VAL A 424 9.17 -6.45 13.55
C VAL A 424 9.58 -7.59 12.61
N THR A 425 8.98 -7.69 11.41
CA THR A 425 9.34 -8.76 10.45
C THR A 425 10.79 -8.64 9.97
N LEU A 426 11.29 -7.42 9.79
CA LEU A 426 12.69 -7.17 9.42
C LEU A 426 13.66 -7.39 10.58
N ALA A 427 13.29 -7.03 11.81
CA ALA A 427 14.06 -7.36 13.00
C ALA A 427 14.16 -8.89 13.20
N ALA A 428 13.08 -9.63 12.96
CA ALA A 428 13.07 -11.09 12.97
C ALA A 428 13.95 -11.68 11.86
N ALA A 429 14.00 -11.04 10.69
CA ALA A 429 14.89 -11.41 9.59
C ALA A 429 16.37 -11.15 9.93
N TYR A 430 16.69 -10.02 10.58
CA TYR A 430 18.03 -9.72 11.10
C TYR A 430 18.46 -10.75 12.14
N CYS A 431 17.54 -11.07 13.04
CA CYS A 431 17.71 -12.10 14.06
C CYS A 431 17.66 -13.52 13.50
N SER A 432 17.70 -13.71 12.18
CA SER A 432 17.71 -15.02 11.55
C SER A 432 19.09 -15.54 11.18
N ASP A 433 19.19 -16.87 11.23
CA ASP A 433 20.36 -17.61 10.74
C ASP A 433 20.32 -17.79 9.21
N ALA A 434 19.34 -17.16 8.56
CA ALA A 434 19.24 -17.15 7.11
C ALA A 434 20.35 -16.26 6.53
N ASP A 435 21.04 -16.81 5.55
CA ASP A 435 22.00 -16.12 4.70
C ASP A 435 21.36 -15.54 3.43
N LEU A 436 20.10 -15.92 3.13
CA LEU A 436 19.25 -15.30 2.12
C LEU A 436 18.01 -14.66 2.77
N ILE A 437 17.78 -13.37 2.52
CA ILE A 437 16.56 -12.68 2.93
C ILE A 437 15.82 -12.23 1.67
N VAL A 438 14.54 -12.60 1.54
CA VAL A 438 13.70 -12.17 0.42
C VAL A 438 12.56 -11.32 0.95
N LEU A 439 12.40 -10.11 0.41
CA LEU A 439 11.35 -9.17 0.76
C LEU A 439 10.38 -9.04 -0.41
N ASP A 440 9.09 -9.30 -0.19
CA ASP A 440 8.06 -9.14 -1.21
C ASP A 440 7.27 -7.86 -0.98
N GLU A 441 7.47 -6.85 -1.82
CA GLU A 441 6.80 -5.53 -1.79
C GLU A 441 6.84 -4.81 -0.42
N PRO A 442 8.02 -4.61 0.18
CA PRO A 442 8.14 -4.17 1.59
C PRO A 442 7.80 -2.68 1.84
N THR A 443 7.53 -1.90 0.80
CA THR A 443 7.22 -0.46 0.90
C THR A 443 5.84 -0.06 0.40
N SER A 444 4.95 -1.04 0.19
CA SER A 444 3.54 -0.75 -0.15
C SER A 444 2.89 0.12 0.92
N GLY A 445 2.27 1.23 0.51
CA GLY A 445 1.62 2.19 1.42
C GLY A 445 2.53 2.98 2.37
N LEU A 446 3.87 2.97 2.18
CA LEU A 446 4.78 3.74 3.02
C LEU A 446 5.00 5.17 2.51
N ASP A 447 5.19 6.13 3.41
CA ASP A 447 5.62 7.48 3.07
C ASP A 447 7.12 7.57 2.72
N GLY A 448 7.62 8.79 2.47
CA GLY A 448 9.03 8.99 2.11
C GLY A 448 10.02 8.61 3.22
N ARG A 449 9.63 8.75 4.49
CA ARG A 449 10.45 8.34 5.62
C ARG A 449 10.50 6.81 5.70
N GLY A 450 9.35 6.14 5.61
CA GLY A 450 9.25 4.69 5.68
C GLY A 450 10.08 3.98 4.59
N VAL A 451 10.09 4.50 3.36
CA VAL A 451 10.95 3.92 2.29
C VAL A 451 12.44 4.03 2.61
N ARG A 452 12.89 5.16 3.17
CA ARG A 452 14.30 5.34 3.57
C ARG A 452 14.69 4.39 4.69
N GLU A 453 13.79 4.19 5.65
CA GLU A 453 14.00 3.25 6.75
C GLU A 453 14.12 1.81 6.23
N VAL A 454 13.20 1.38 5.35
CA VAL A 454 13.28 0.05 4.70
C VAL A 454 14.57 -0.12 3.89
N SER A 455 14.96 0.90 3.12
CA SER A 455 16.23 0.88 2.40
C SER A 455 17.42 0.72 3.34
N ALA A 456 17.51 1.52 4.40
CA ALA A 456 18.58 1.44 5.38
C ALA A 456 18.67 0.04 6.01
N TRP A 457 17.53 -0.57 6.36
CA TRP A 457 17.52 -1.93 6.90
C TRP A 457 17.99 -2.99 5.91
N CYS A 458 17.61 -2.87 4.63
CA CYS A 458 18.13 -3.76 3.59
C CYS A 458 19.65 -3.65 3.48
N ARG A 459 20.20 -2.43 3.58
CA ARG A 459 21.65 -2.18 3.60
C ARG A 459 22.31 -2.76 4.84
N THR A 460 21.70 -2.66 6.02
CA THR A 460 22.19 -3.28 7.27
C THR A 460 22.25 -4.81 7.15
N LEU A 461 21.20 -5.45 6.62
CA LEU A 461 21.18 -6.89 6.38
C LEU A 461 22.28 -7.32 5.41
N ALA A 462 22.46 -6.58 4.31
CA ALA A 462 23.52 -6.82 3.33
C ALA A 462 24.91 -6.64 3.97
N ALA A 463 25.17 -5.55 4.71
CA ALA A 463 26.44 -5.33 5.41
C ALA A 463 26.78 -6.43 6.41
N GLY A 464 25.76 -7.08 7.00
CA GLY A 464 25.90 -8.29 7.82
C GLY A 464 26.24 -9.58 7.04
N GLY A 465 26.54 -9.48 5.74
CA GLY A 465 26.94 -10.60 4.88
C GLY A 465 25.79 -11.40 4.29
N LYS A 466 24.53 -10.99 4.49
CA LYS A 466 23.36 -11.68 3.92
C LYS A 466 23.20 -11.33 2.44
N ALA A 467 22.67 -12.25 1.65
CA ALA A 467 22.14 -11.96 0.32
C ALA A 467 20.71 -11.43 0.49
N VAL A 468 20.44 -10.21 0.04
CA VAL A 468 19.11 -9.59 0.16
C VAL A 468 18.47 -9.51 -1.23
N ALA A 469 17.30 -10.09 -1.40
CA ALA A 469 16.51 -9.99 -2.63
C ALA A 469 15.22 -9.22 -2.35
N ILE A 470 14.95 -8.17 -3.11
CA ILE A 470 13.75 -7.34 -2.94
C ILE A 470 12.90 -7.45 -4.20
N ILE A 471 11.68 -7.95 -4.07
CA ILE A 471 10.66 -7.81 -5.11
C ILE A 471 9.98 -6.48 -4.87
N THR A 472 10.05 -5.57 -5.83
CA THR A 472 9.32 -4.30 -5.71
C THR A 472 8.99 -3.68 -7.06
N HIS A 473 7.89 -2.91 -7.09
CA HIS A 473 7.59 -1.93 -8.14
C HIS A 473 7.84 -0.48 -7.65
N ASP A 474 8.52 -0.31 -6.52
CA ASP A 474 8.92 0.96 -5.97
C ASP A 474 10.30 1.36 -6.49
N ASN A 475 10.31 2.14 -7.58
CA ASN A 475 11.54 2.66 -8.18
C ASN A 475 12.40 3.43 -7.15
N LEU A 476 11.78 4.06 -6.15
CA LEU A 476 12.51 4.76 -5.11
C LEU A 476 13.26 3.79 -4.20
N LEU A 477 12.60 2.71 -3.76
CA LEU A 477 13.27 1.67 -2.97
C LEU A 477 14.38 0.98 -3.78
N ALA A 478 14.10 0.64 -5.03
CA ALA A 478 15.05 -0.01 -5.93
C ALA A 478 16.32 0.83 -6.07
N ALA A 479 16.18 2.14 -6.30
CA ALA A 479 17.31 3.06 -6.43
C ALA A 479 18.05 3.32 -5.11
N LEU A 480 17.33 3.39 -3.98
CA LEU A 480 17.94 3.66 -2.68
C LEU A 480 18.71 2.46 -2.11
N ALA A 481 18.20 1.25 -2.31
CA ALA A 481 18.74 0.04 -1.68
C ALA A 481 19.57 -0.83 -2.64
N GLY A 482 19.21 -0.87 -3.93
CA GLY A 482 19.69 -1.86 -4.88
C GLY A 482 21.15 -1.69 -5.31
N ASP A 483 21.89 -2.79 -5.30
CA ASP A 483 23.23 -2.91 -5.88
C ASP A 483 23.20 -3.56 -7.27
N ALA A 484 22.21 -4.42 -7.51
CA ALA A 484 22.01 -5.14 -8.75
C ALA A 484 20.53 -5.29 -9.07
N VAL A 485 20.20 -5.45 -10.35
CA VAL A 485 18.82 -5.66 -10.82
C VAL A 485 18.74 -6.98 -11.59
N VAL A 486 17.67 -7.73 -11.32
CA VAL A 486 17.29 -8.96 -12.00
C VAL A 486 15.90 -8.74 -12.59
N GLU A 487 15.79 -8.75 -13.91
CA GLU A 487 14.53 -8.50 -14.62
C GLU A 487 13.87 -9.81 -15.05
N LEU A 488 12.63 -10.05 -14.63
CA LEU A 488 11.79 -11.12 -15.15
C LEU A 488 10.97 -10.60 -16.34
N LYS A 489 11.23 -11.16 -17.51
CA LYS A 489 10.41 -10.97 -18.72
C LYS A 489 9.24 -11.96 -18.66
N GLY A 490 8.03 -11.44 -18.77
CA GLY A 490 6.77 -12.18 -18.62
C GLY A 490 6.52 -13.24 -19.69
#